data_AF-A0A0V0UNR2-F1
#
_entry.id   AF-A0A0V0UNR2-F1
#
_cell.length_a   1.000
_cell.length_b   1.000
_cell.length_c   1.000
_cell.angle_alpha   90.00
_cell.angle_beta   90.00
_cell.angle_gamma   90.00
#
_symmetry.space_group_name_H-M   'P 1'
#
loop_
_entity.id
_entity.type
_entity.pdbx_description
1 polymer ?
#
loop_
_entity_poly.entity_id
_entity_poly.type
_entity_poly.pdbx_seq_one_letter_code
_entity_poly.pdbx_strand_id
1 'polypeptide(L)'
;MPNFGWQKRPLFISGILMLIFLLSLVTQTAISVRLAMTNVNNFAHGSVIIITGYFGEFIDRVVFNLLAGKDIVFHFNPRFKHNKVYRNSKINGTWGKEEFDSEFPFAKGSNFSLFIVCQRTGYRVFVDYKAKFFYEHRFLVPRVDKVTVDGDKNMTKLYDLLVY
;
A
#
# COMPACT_ATOMS: atom_id res chain seq x y z
N MET A 1 0.59 23.66 61.40
CA MET A 1 1.02 23.53 59.99
C MET A 1 -0.18 23.00 59.20
N PRO A 2 -0.69 23.66 58.14
CA PRO A 2 -1.73 23.06 57.31
C PRO A 2 -1.12 22.32 56.10
N ASN A 3 -1.59 21.09 55.89
CA ASN A 3 -1.26 20.22 54.76
C ASN A 3 -1.88 20.78 53.47
N PHE A 4 -1.04 21.10 52.48
CA PHE A 4 -1.46 21.37 51.09
C PHE A 4 -1.62 20.04 50.34
N GLY A 5 -2.85 19.51 50.30
CA GLY A 5 -3.21 18.41 49.43
C GLY A 5 -3.48 18.90 48.01
N TRP A 6 -2.59 18.59 47.06
CA TRP A 6 -2.86 18.77 45.63
C TRP A 6 -3.86 17.71 45.16
N GLN A 7 -5.16 18.02 45.24
CA GLN A 7 -6.16 17.26 44.47
C GLN A 7 -5.93 17.53 42.97
N LYS A 8 -5.50 16.50 42.23
CA LYS A 8 -5.52 16.52 40.77
C LYS A 8 -6.99 16.67 40.33
N ARG A 9 -7.39 17.88 39.95
CA ARG A 9 -8.68 18.11 39.32
C ARG A 9 -8.68 17.39 37.97
N PRO A 10 -9.72 16.62 37.61
CA PRO A 10 -9.84 16.11 36.26
C PRO A 10 -9.95 17.31 35.30
N LEU A 11 -9.13 17.33 34.24
CA LEU A 11 -9.34 18.27 33.15
C LEU A 11 -10.71 17.94 32.54
N PHE A 12 -11.73 18.72 32.92
CA PHE A 12 -12.98 18.77 32.18
C PHE A 12 -12.69 19.49 30.86
N ILE A 13 -12.34 18.71 29.85
CA ILE A 13 -12.33 19.18 28.47
C ILE A 13 -13.79 19.54 28.15
N SER A 14 -14.04 20.81 27.85
CA SER A 14 -15.39 21.30 27.54
C SER A 14 -16.00 20.45 26.42
N GLY A 15 -17.33 20.27 26.43
CA GLY A 15 -18.03 19.43 25.44
C GLY A 15 -17.71 19.82 23.99
N ILE A 16 -17.38 21.10 23.74
CA ILE A 16 -16.93 21.61 22.44
C ILE A 16 -15.53 21.10 22.08
N LEU A 17 -14.57 21.13 23.00
CA LEU A 17 -13.23 20.58 22.77
C LEU A 17 -13.28 19.05 22.61
N MET A 18 -14.16 18.35 23.35
CA MET A 18 -14.36 16.91 23.19
C MET A 18 -15.00 16.59 21.83
N LEU A 19 -15.94 17.41 21.35
CA LEU A 19 -16.56 17.28 20.04
C LEU A 19 -15.58 17.61 18.91
N ILE A 20 -14.70 18.61 19.08
CA ILE A 20 -13.60 18.90 18.13
C ILE A 20 -12.60 17.74 18.11
N PHE A 21 -12.28 17.16 19.27
CA PHE A 21 -11.40 16.00 19.36
C PHE A 21 -12.03 14.77 18.70
N LEU A 22 -13.32 14.51 18.95
CA LEU A 22 -14.09 13.43 18.32
C LEU A 22 -14.25 13.66 16.81
N LEU A 23 -14.55 14.88 16.35
CA LEU A 23 -14.60 15.21 14.93
C LEU A 23 -13.22 15.06 14.27
N SER A 24 -12.12 15.44 14.96
CA SER A 24 -10.76 15.22 14.46
C SER A 24 -10.43 13.73 14.30
N LEU A 25 -10.91 12.88 15.22
CA LEU A 25 -10.81 11.42 15.16
C LEU A 25 -11.68 10.82 14.05
N VAL A 26 -12.83 11.44 13.73
CA VAL A 26 -13.72 11.02 12.64
C VAL A 26 -13.22 11.50 11.27
N THR A 27 -12.49 12.62 11.18
CA THR A 27 -11.93 13.15 9.92
C THR A 27 -10.55 12.60 9.55
N GLN A 28 -9.92 11.79 10.39
CA GLN A 28 -8.69 11.10 10.01
C GLN A 28 -9.00 9.82 9.22
N THR A 29 -9.90 9.92 8.24
CA THR A 29 -9.87 9.00 7.12
C THR A 29 -8.51 9.20 6.46
N ALA A 30 -7.62 8.23 6.62
CA ALA A 30 -6.39 8.10 5.86
C ALA A 30 -6.75 8.13 4.37
N ILE A 31 -6.78 9.32 3.76
CA ILE A 31 -7.03 9.45 2.34
C ILE A 31 -5.82 8.83 1.66
N SER A 32 -6.05 7.70 0.99
CA SER A 32 -5.05 7.11 0.11
C SER A 32 -4.76 8.11 -0.99
N VAL A 33 -3.51 8.57 -1.08
CA VAL A 33 -3.01 9.50 -2.09
C VAL A 33 -1.96 8.82 -2.96
N ARG A 34 -1.66 9.39 -4.12
CA ARG A 34 -0.53 8.97 -4.95
C ARG A 34 0.77 9.32 -4.26
N LEU A 35 1.53 8.31 -3.84
CA LEU A 35 2.84 8.47 -3.20
C LEU A 35 3.96 8.57 -4.21
N ALA A 36 3.89 7.76 -5.27
CA ALA A 36 4.86 7.78 -6.36
C ALA A 36 4.22 7.36 -7.68
N MET A 37 4.79 7.88 -8.77
CA MET A 37 4.45 7.49 -10.13
C MET A 37 5.69 7.58 -11.00
N THR A 38 5.92 6.56 -11.81
CA THR A 38 6.97 6.59 -12.83
C THR A 38 6.46 6.01 -14.14
N ASN A 39 6.95 6.56 -15.25
CA ASN A 39 6.72 5.98 -16.57
C ASN A 39 7.68 4.82 -16.76
N VAL A 40 7.23 3.80 -17.49
CA VAL A 40 8.02 2.63 -17.83
C VAL A 40 8.13 2.53 -19.33
N ASN A 41 9.35 2.35 -19.82
CA ASN A 41 9.61 2.09 -21.22
C ASN A 41 10.08 0.64 -21.37
N ASN A 42 9.52 -0.07 -22.34
CA ASN A 42 9.93 -1.43 -22.70
C ASN A 42 9.85 -2.46 -21.55
N PHE A 43 8.87 -2.36 -20.65
CA PHE A 43 8.64 -3.40 -19.66
C PHE A 43 8.25 -4.71 -20.34
N ALA A 44 9.11 -5.71 -20.24
CA ALA A 44 8.95 -6.97 -20.95
C ALA A 44 9.40 -8.14 -20.08
N HIS A 45 9.37 -9.35 -20.65
CA HIS A 45 9.91 -10.53 -19.99
C HIS A 45 11.36 -10.29 -19.52
N GLY A 46 11.61 -10.48 -18.22
CA GLY A 46 12.90 -10.26 -17.58
C GLY A 46 13.01 -8.92 -16.86
N SER A 47 12.14 -7.95 -17.17
CA SER A 47 12.12 -6.66 -16.47
C SER A 47 11.73 -6.81 -15.00
N VAL A 48 12.24 -5.90 -14.17
CA VAL A 48 11.98 -5.87 -12.73
C VAL A 48 11.66 -4.46 -12.25
N ILE A 49 10.60 -4.36 -11.45
CA ILE A 49 10.31 -3.17 -10.65
C ILE A 49 10.79 -3.44 -9.23
N ILE A 50 11.55 -2.51 -8.66
CA ILE A 50 12.04 -2.57 -7.29
C ILE A 50 11.47 -1.39 -6.52
N ILE A 51 10.81 -1.68 -5.40
CA ILE A 51 10.20 -0.67 -4.53
C ILE A 51 10.64 -0.93 -3.11
N THR A 52 11.28 0.04 -2.48
CA THR A 52 11.74 -0.06 -1.09
C THR A 52 11.09 1.05 -0.28
N GLY A 53 10.91 0.80 1.01
CA GLY A 53 10.30 1.79 1.88
C GLY A 53 10.07 1.30 3.29
N TYR A 54 9.20 2.01 3.97
CA TYR A 54 8.79 1.76 5.35
C TYR A 54 7.28 1.90 5.51
N PHE A 55 6.71 1.00 6.29
CA PHE A 55 5.31 1.05 6.70
C PHE A 55 5.20 1.43 8.18
N GLY A 56 4.39 2.44 8.49
CA GLY A 56 4.11 2.89 9.85
C GLY A 56 3.26 1.90 10.65
N GLU A 57 3.25 2.06 11.97
CA GLU A 57 2.54 1.17 12.92
C GLU A 57 1.02 1.08 12.68
N PHE A 58 0.42 2.15 12.17
CA PHE A 58 -1.02 2.27 11.98
C PHE A 58 -1.45 2.15 10.52
N ILE A 59 -0.58 1.63 9.64
CA ILE A 59 -0.94 1.41 8.24
C ILE A 59 -2.17 0.49 8.12
N ASP A 60 -3.11 0.90 7.26
CA ASP A 60 -4.27 0.08 6.88
C ASP A 60 -4.00 -0.67 5.58
N ARG A 61 -3.58 0.04 4.53
CA ARG A 61 -3.31 -0.53 3.21
C ARG A 61 -2.34 0.31 2.40
N VAL A 62 -1.73 -0.33 1.41
CA VAL A 62 -0.97 0.29 0.32
C VAL A 62 -1.33 -0.42 -0.98
N VAL A 63 -1.23 0.29 -2.09
CA VAL A 63 -1.53 -0.24 -3.42
C VAL A 63 -0.35 0.03 -4.34
N PHE A 64 0.06 -1.00 -5.06
CA PHE A 64 1.03 -0.92 -6.13
C PHE A 64 0.32 -1.33 -7.42
N ASN A 65 0.27 -0.43 -8.40
CA ASN A 65 -0.37 -0.69 -9.69
C ASN A 65 0.66 -0.68 -10.81
N LEU A 66 0.54 -1.64 -11.71
CA LEU A 66 1.14 -1.62 -13.04
C LEU A 66 0.02 -1.32 -14.03
N LEU A 67 0.22 -0.29 -14.85
CA LEU A 67 -0.78 0.18 -15.81
C LEU A 67 -0.30 -0.03 -17.25
N ALA A 68 -1.28 -0.25 -18.13
CA ALA A 68 -1.12 -0.14 -19.57
C ALA A 68 -2.17 0.85 -20.07
N GLY A 69 -1.75 2.08 -20.38
CA GLY A 69 -2.63 3.19 -20.67
C GLY A 69 -3.52 3.54 -19.47
N LYS A 70 -4.83 3.30 -19.61
CA LYS A 70 -5.84 3.55 -18.57
C LYS A 70 -6.14 2.34 -17.69
N ASP A 71 -5.72 1.16 -18.12
CA ASP A 71 -6.06 -0.11 -17.47
C ASP A 71 -5.03 -0.45 -16.40
N ILE A 72 -5.49 -1.06 -15.31
CA ILE A 72 -4.62 -1.62 -14.27
C ILE A 72 -4.45 -3.10 -14.58
N VAL A 73 -3.30 -3.47 -15.13
CA VAL A 73 -3.04 -4.84 -15.56
C VAL A 73 -2.60 -5.70 -14.39
N PHE A 74 -1.98 -5.10 -13.38
CA PHE A 74 -1.69 -5.75 -12.11
C PHE A 74 -1.90 -4.75 -10.96
N HIS A 75 -2.89 -5.05 -10.14
CA HIS A 75 -3.20 -4.38 -8.88
C HIS A 75 -2.69 -5.26 -7.74
N PHE A 76 -1.72 -4.79 -6.97
CA PHE A 76 -1.17 -5.49 -5.81
C PHE A 76 -1.48 -4.68 -4.54
N ASN A 77 -2.33 -5.21 -3.67
CA ASN A 77 -2.89 -4.46 -2.55
C ASN A 77 -2.76 -5.20 -1.21
N PRO A 78 -1.61 -5.03 -0.52
CA PRO A 78 -1.49 -5.40 0.88
C PRO A 78 -2.48 -4.61 1.75
N ARG A 79 -3.36 -5.33 2.46
CA ARG A 79 -4.29 -4.81 3.46
C ARG A 79 -3.91 -5.34 4.83
N PHE A 80 -3.23 -4.52 5.62
CA PHE A 80 -2.68 -4.86 6.93
C PHE A 80 -3.78 -5.13 7.97
N LYS A 81 -4.94 -4.47 7.87
CA LYS A 81 -6.07 -4.75 8.78
C LYS A 81 -6.54 -6.21 8.72
N HIS A 82 -6.42 -6.84 7.56
CA HIS A 82 -6.88 -8.22 7.34
C HIS A 82 -5.74 -9.22 7.19
N ASN A 83 -4.48 -8.76 7.25
CA ASN A 83 -3.30 -9.54 6.89
C ASN A 83 -3.52 -10.34 5.59
N LYS A 84 -3.94 -9.63 4.54
CA LYS A 84 -4.18 -10.22 3.22
C LYS A 84 -3.61 -9.35 2.12
N VAL A 85 -3.09 -10.00 1.09
CA VAL A 85 -2.67 -9.35 -0.15
C VAL A 85 -3.69 -9.67 -1.23
N TYR A 86 -4.42 -8.64 -1.67
CA TYR A 86 -5.38 -8.77 -2.77
C TYR A 86 -4.67 -8.45 -4.09
N ARG A 87 -4.89 -9.29 -5.10
CA ARG A 87 -4.37 -9.11 -6.46
C ARG A 87 -5.51 -9.14 -7.46
N ASN A 88 -5.48 -8.25 -8.44
CA ASN A 88 -6.50 -8.19 -9.48
C ASN A 88 -6.01 -7.42 -10.73
N SER A 89 -6.88 -7.31 -11.72
CA SER A 89 -6.76 -6.37 -12.84
C SER A 89 -8.05 -5.56 -12.95
N LYS A 90 -7.94 -4.31 -13.41
CA LYS A 90 -9.07 -3.44 -13.72
C LYS A 90 -8.99 -3.03 -15.18
N ILE A 91 -9.84 -3.61 -16.02
CA ILE A 91 -9.83 -3.41 -17.48
C ILE A 91 -11.10 -2.70 -17.89
N ASN A 92 -10.95 -1.64 -18.70
CA ASN A 92 -12.05 -0.78 -19.13
C ASN A 92 -12.93 -0.30 -17.94
N GLY A 93 -12.29 -0.03 -16.80
CA GLY A 93 -12.97 0.42 -15.60
C GLY A 93 -13.59 -0.69 -14.74
N THR A 94 -13.55 -1.95 -15.17
CA THR A 94 -14.17 -3.08 -14.46
C THR A 94 -13.12 -3.96 -13.78
N TRP A 95 -13.32 -4.23 -12.49
CA TRP A 95 -12.49 -5.17 -11.75
C TRP A 95 -12.78 -6.62 -12.14
N GLY A 96 -11.74 -7.43 -12.31
CA GLY A 96 -11.88 -8.87 -12.47
C GLY A 96 -12.12 -9.59 -11.13
N LYS A 97 -11.95 -10.92 -11.15
CA LYS A 97 -11.99 -11.76 -9.94
C LYS A 97 -10.79 -11.44 -9.04
N GLU A 98 -10.98 -11.27 -7.74
CA GLU A 98 -9.85 -11.09 -6.82
C GLU A 98 -9.09 -12.41 -6.59
N GLU A 99 -7.77 -12.32 -6.47
CA GLU A 99 -6.88 -13.41 -6.01
C GLU A 99 -6.23 -13.01 -4.69
N PHE A 100 -6.37 -13.83 -3.65
CA PHE A 100 -5.73 -13.61 -2.36
C PHE A 100 -5.35 -14.95 -1.74
N ASP A 101 -4.24 -14.96 -1.01
CA ASP A 101 -3.75 -16.13 -0.28
C ASP A 101 -3.80 -15.83 1.23
N SER A 102 -3.55 -16.84 2.06
CA SER A 102 -3.42 -16.69 3.52
C SER A 102 -2.08 -16.08 3.95
N GLU A 103 -1.10 -16.00 3.04
CA GLU A 103 0.22 -15.45 3.34
C GLU A 103 0.21 -13.92 3.35
N PHE A 104 0.82 -13.33 4.39
CA PHE A 104 1.03 -11.89 4.51
C PHE A 104 2.48 -11.59 4.91
N PRO A 105 3.35 -11.23 3.95
CA PRO A 105 4.79 -11.12 4.18
C PRO A 105 5.24 -9.72 4.63
N PHE A 106 4.33 -8.87 5.11
CA PHE A 106 4.64 -7.50 5.53
C PHE A 106 4.44 -7.33 7.03
N ALA A 107 5.26 -6.48 7.63
CA ALA A 107 5.14 -6.09 9.03
C ALA A 107 4.86 -4.59 9.15
N LYS A 108 4.08 -4.23 10.16
CA LYS A 108 3.91 -2.84 10.58
C LYS A 108 5.20 -2.34 11.25
N GLY A 109 5.43 -1.04 11.20
CA GLY A 109 6.60 -0.43 11.83
C GLY A 109 7.95 -0.86 11.22
N SER A 110 7.95 -1.39 10.00
CA SER A 110 9.09 -2.09 9.42
C SER A 110 9.42 -1.60 8.01
N ASN A 111 10.70 -1.74 7.64
CA ASN A 111 11.12 -1.57 6.25
C ASN A 111 10.64 -2.74 5.39
N PHE A 112 10.49 -2.52 4.10
CA PHE A 112 10.17 -3.55 3.11
C PHE A 112 11.00 -3.38 1.85
N SER A 113 11.22 -4.49 1.15
CA SER A 113 11.69 -4.53 -0.24
C SER A 113 10.73 -5.35 -1.10
N LEU A 114 10.15 -4.74 -2.12
CA LEU A 114 9.20 -5.36 -3.05
C LEU A 114 9.83 -5.44 -4.44
N PHE A 115 9.87 -6.64 -5.00
CA PHE A 115 10.32 -6.88 -6.37
C PHE A 115 9.16 -7.46 -7.18
N ILE A 116 8.87 -6.87 -8.32
CA ILE A 116 7.87 -7.38 -9.26
C ILE A 116 8.60 -7.71 -10.56
N VAL A 117 8.80 -9.01 -10.80
CA VAL A 117 9.51 -9.53 -11.97
C VAL A 117 8.49 -9.94 -13.02
N CYS A 118 8.63 -9.39 -14.22
CA CYS A 118 7.80 -9.77 -15.36
C CYS A 118 8.29 -11.08 -15.96
N GLN A 119 7.54 -12.16 -15.74
CA GLN A 119 7.76 -13.46 -16.37
C GLN A 119 6.87 -13.62 -17.62
N ARG A 120 7.13 -14.65 -18.44
CA ARG A 120 6.37 -14.86 -19.68
C ARG A 120 4.88 -15.08 -19.43
N THR A 121 4.55 -15.75 -18.34
CA THR A 121 3.19 -16.17 -18.00
C THR A 121 2.54 -15.32 -16.90
N GLY A 122 3.29 -14.43 -16.25
CA GLY A 122 2.76 -13.65 -15.13
C GLY A 122 3.78 -12.76 -14.46
N TYR A 123 3.37 -12.12 -13.37
CA TYR A 123 4.25 -11.36 -12.48
C TYR A 123 4.63 -12.22 -11.28
N ARG A 124 5.94 -12.38 -11.04
CA ARG A 124 6.45 -13.00 -9.82
C ARG A 124 6.84 -11.91 -8.84
N VAL A 125 6.30 -12.00 -7.62
CA VAL A 125 6.50 -11.01 -6.57
C VAL A 125 7.39 -11.58 -5.48
N PHE A 126 8.42 -10.82 -5.13
CA PHE A 126 9.27 -11.07 -3.98
C PHE A 126 9.08 -9.98 -2.95
N VAL A 127 9.00 -10.39 -1.68
CA VAL A 127 8.99 -9.49 -0.53
C VAL A 127 10.15 -9.87 0.36
N ASP A 128 11.00 -8.90 0.68
CA ASP A 128 12.24 -9.07 1.43
C ASP A 128 13.06 -10.25 0.88
N TYR A 129 13.28 -10.21 -0.43
CA TYR A 129 14.11 -11.14 -1.21
C TYR A 129 13.59 -12.59 -1.28
N LYS A 130 12.38 -12.86 -0.76
CA LYS A 130 11.74 -14.18 -0.81
C LYS A 130 10.58 -14.16 -1.79
N ALA A 131 10.46 -15.20 -2.62
CA ALA A 131 9.31 -15.35 -3.51
C ALA A 131 8.04 -15.59 -2.69
N LYS A 132 6.97 -14.84 -2.98
CA LYS A 132 5.71 -14.87 -2.23
C LYS A 132 4.50 -15.13 -3.09
N PHE A 133 4.40 -14.41 -4.20
CA PHE A 133 3.20 -14.46 -5.02
C PHE A 133 3.57 -14.65 -6.50
N PHE A 134 2.69 -15.33 -7.21
CA PHE A 134 2.66 -15.33 -8.65
C PHE A 134 1.27 -14.88 -9.10
N TYR A 135 1.21 -13.99 -10.08
CA TYR A 135 -0.04 -13.50 -10.66
C TYR A 135 0.00 -13.75 -12.15
N GLU A 136 -0.86 -14.64 -12.64
CA GLU A 136 -0.90 -15.00 -14.05
C GLU A 136 -1.38 -13.80 -14.89
N HIS A 137 -0.76 -13.61 -16.06
CA HIS A 137 -1.18 -12.57 -16.99
C HIS A 137 -2.59 -12.89 -17.48
N ARG A 138 -3.56 -12.06 -17.10
CA ARG A 138 -4.96 -12.21 -17.60
C ARG A 138 -5.14 -11.78 -19.05
N PHE A 139 -4.14 -11.10 -19.61
CA PHE A 139 -4.13 -10.55 -20.96
C PHE A 139 -2.74 -10.73 -21.56
N LEU A 140 -2.64 -10.74 -22.89
CA LEU A 140 -1.35 -10.81 -23.59
C LEU A 140 -0.36 -9.81 -23.00
N VAL A 141 0.85 -10.30 -22.66
CA VAL A 141 1.91 -9.63 -21.87
C VAL A 141 1.78 -8.12 -21.97
N PRO A 142 1.19 -7.47 -20.94
CA PRO A 142 0.77 -6.10 -21.08
C PRO A 142 1.98 -5.20 -21.25
N ARG A 143 1.89 -4.25 -22.20
CA ARG A 143 2.87 -3.19 -22.35
C ARG A 143 2.72 -2.21 -21.19
N VAL A 144 3.25 -2.59 -20.03
CA VAL A 144 3.24 -1.74 -18.84
C VAL A 144 3.98 -0.46 -19.16
N ASP A 145 3.28 0.66 -19.06
CA ASP A 145 3.81 1.99 -19.38
C ASP A 145 3.94 2.87 -18.14
N LYS A 146 3.41 2.43 -17.00
CA LYS A 146 3.38 3.21 -15.77
C LYS A 146 3.26 2.33 -14.54
N VAL A 147 3.97 2.75 -13.49
CA VAL A 147 3.84 2.19 -12.14
C VAL A 147 3.35 3.28 -11.21
N THR A 148 2.41 2.94 -10.33
CA THR A 148 1.92 3.84 -9.29
C THR A 148 1.96 3.18 -7.94
N VAL A 149 2.25 3.98 -6.92
CA VAL A 149 2.11 3.59 -5.53
C VAL A 149 1.13 4.55 -4.88
N ASP A 150 0.04 4.01 -4.35
CA ASP A 150 -1.04 4.76 -3.70
C ASP A 150 -1.18 4.27 -2.25
N GLY A 151 -1.29 5.18 -1.29
CA GLY A 151 -1.35 4.85 0.13
C GLY A 151 -1.50 6.07 1.02
N ASP A 152 -1.51 5.85 2.33
CA ASP A 152 -1.48 6.95 3.29
C ASP A 152 -0.05 7.51 3.40
N LYS A 153 0.12 8.79 3.05
CA LYS A 153 1.42 9.48 3.07
C LYS A 153 2.08 9.55 4.45
N ASN A 154 1.30 9.46 5.51
CA ASN A 154 1.82 9.47 6.89
C ASN A 154 2.22 8.06 7.33
N MET A 155 1.69 7.02 6.68
CA MET A 155 1.91 5.62 7.06
C MET A 155 2.81 4.88 6.07
N THR A 156 3.16 5.47 4.94
CA THR A 156 4.04 4.85 3.94
C THR A 156 5.09 5.85 3.49
N LYS A 157 6.36 5.50 3.71
CA LYS A 157 7.51 6.24 3.20
C LYS A 157 8.18 5.39 2.13
N LEU A 158 8.37 5.93 0.93
CA LEU A 158 9.11 5.27 -0.14
C LEU A 158 10.56 5.77 -0.13
N TYR A 159 11.50 4.86 -0.34
CA TYR A 159 12.91 5.18 -0.50
C TYR A 159 13.29 5.12 -1.97
N ASP A 160 12.98 3.99 -2.62
CA ASP A 160 13.27 3.79 -4.04
C ASP A 160 12.02 3.29 -4.79
N LEU A 161 11.93 3.70 -6.06
CA LEU A 161 11.05 3.14 -7.08
C LEU A 161 11.86 3.08 -8.37
N LEU A 162 12.42 1.91 -8.66
CA LEU A 162 13.35 1.69 -9.76
C LEU A 162 12.75 0.67 -10.73
N VAL A 163 13.05 0.84 -12.02
CA VAL A 163 12.58 -0.04 -13.08
C VAL A 163 13.76 -0.40 -13.98
N TYR A 164 13.97 -1.69 -14.20
CA TYR A 164 15.04 -2.28 -14.98
C TYR A 164 14.49 -3.27 -16.01
#